data_AF-A0A024TLX0-F1
#
_entry.id   AF-A0A024TLX0-F1
#
_cell.length_a   1.000
_cell.length_b   1.000
_cell.length_c   1.000
_cell.angle_alpha   90.00
_cell.angle_beta   90.00
_cell.angle_gamma   90.00
#
_symmetry.space_group_name_H-M   'P 1'
#
loop_
_entity.id
_entity.type
_entity.pdbx_description
1 polymer ?
#
loop_
_entity_poly.entity_id
_entity_poly.type
_entity_poly.pdbx_seq_one_letter_code
_entity_poly.pdbx_strand_id
1 'polypeptide(L)'
;MDRTGKAITSKHRSVMYALGHLKSTREWVPDSARHHCSCCTKQFFLGGGKHHCRRCGDVVCKTCAPFAPALLPVVGRTTVRVCQSCRAIDAALPESHFLDDLSSSEDDDVEELLQEKSEMLLFNPSHDVMARIEMKLNKKKLVECCENNRPTSASSTASMAST
;
A
#
# COMPACT_ATOMS: atom_id res chain seq x y z
N MET A 1 -14.77 -1.96 40.62
CA MET A 1 -16.13 -2.34 40.19
C MET A 1 -17.01 -1.11 40.41
N ASP A 2 -17.59 -0.52 39.36
CA ASP A 2 -18.60 0.54 39.50
C ASP A 2 -19.98 -0.10 39.77
N ARG A 3 -20.83 0.62 40.51
CA ARG A 3 -22.13 0.22 41.08
C ARG A 3 -23.21 -0.16 40.03
N THR A 4 -22.91 -0.11 38.73
CA THR A 4 -23.88 -0.33 37.65
C THR A 4 -23.75 -1.68 36.92
N GLY A 5 -22.81 -2.56 37.31
CA GLY A 5 -22.71 -3.91 36.75
C GLY A 5 -22.39 -3.97 35.24
N LYS A 6 -22.01 -2.85 34.62
CA LYS A 6 -21.63 -2.78 33.21
C LYS A 6 -20.12 -2.98 33.10
N ALA A 7 -19.69 -3.93 32.27
CA ALA A 7 -18.28 -4.16 31.98
C ALA A 7 -17.61 -2.81 31.66
N ILE A 8 -16.48 -2.53 32.31
CA ILE A 8 -15.60 -1.44 31.92
C ILE A 8 -15.16 -1.79 30.51
N THR A 9 -15.84 -1.25 29.49
CA THR A 9 -15.45 -1.45 28.10
C THR A 9 -14.15 -0.69 27.93
N SER A 10 -13.02 -1.36 28.20
CA SER A 10 -11.68 -0.87 27.91
C SER A 10 -11.72 -0.35 26.49
N LYS A 11 -11.65 0.98 26.36
CA LYS A 11 -11.77 1.67 25.09
C LYS A 11 -10.53 1.25 24.33
N HIS A 12 -10.64 0.24 23.46
CA HIS A 12 -9.51 -0.30 22.71
C HIS A 12 -8.80 0.88 22.03
N ARG A 13 -7.57 1.17 22.47
CA ARG A 13 -6.75 2.23 21.89
C ARG A 13 -6.56 1.91 20.41
N SER A 14 -7.10 2.77 19.55
CA SER A 14 -6.97 2.60 18.10
C SER A 14 -5.61 3.14 17.68
N VAL A 15 -4.71 2.24 17.31
CA VAL A 15 -3.38 2.57 16.79
C VAL A 15 -3.50 3.16 15.39
N MET A 16 -2.82 4.28 15.14
CA MET A 16 -2.67 4.86 13.80
C MET A 16 -1.36 4.34 13.18
N TYR A 17 -1.46 3.61 12.07
CA TYR A 17 -0.29 3.04 11.41
C TYR A 17 0.41 4.05 10.50
N ALA A 18 1.72 4.24 10.69
CA ALA A 18 2.58 5.02 9.80
C ALA A 18 3.36 4.12 8.86
N LEU A 19 4.01 4.69 7.84
CA LEU A 19 4.80 3.96 6.84
C LEU A 19 5.87 3.04 7.48
N GLY A 20 6.50 3.49 8.56
CA GLY A 20 7.49 2.69 9.31
C GLY A 20 6.91 1.44 9.99
N HIS A 21 5.61 1.40 10.27
CA HIS A 21 4.95 0.24 10.89
C HIS A 21 4.59 -0.85 9.88
N LEU A 22 4.69 -0.56 8.57
CA LEU A 22 4.19 -1.41 7.51
C LEU A 22 5.35 -2.06 6.73
N LYS A 23 5.14 -3.32 6.39
CA LYS A 23 6.05 -4.14 5.58
C LYS A 23 5.79 -3.91 4.10
N SER A 24 6.88 -3.79 3.34
CA SER A 24 6.81 -3.75 1.89
C SER A 24 6.30 -5.09 1.34
N THR A 25 5.73 -5.11 0.14
CA THR A 25 5.23 -6.34 -0.50
C THR A 25 6.33 -7.37 -0.76
N ARG A 26 7.59 -6.93 -0.90
CA ARG A 26 8.77 -7.80 -1.02
C ARG A 26 9.04 -8.62 0.24
N GLU A 27 8.61 -8.12 1.40
CA GLU A 27 8.75 -8.79 2.70
C GLU A 27 7.54 -9.67 3.05
N TRP A 28 6.53 -9.75 2.19
CA TRP A 28 5.33 -10.54 2.46
C TRP A 28 5.59 -12.03 2.24
N VAL A 29 4.98 -12.84 3.10
CA VAL A 29 4.99 -14.29 2.93
C VAL A 29 4.19 -14.62 1.67
N PRO A 30 4.76 -15.36 0.70
CA PRO A 30 4.06 -15.70 -0.53
C PRO A 30 2.85 -16.59 -0.21
N ASP A 31 1.77 -16.42 -0.97
CA ASP A 31 0.52 -17.17 -0.75
C ASP A 31 0.73 -18.69 -0.82
N SER A 32 1.66 -19.17 -1.65
CA SER A 32 2.00 -20.59 -1.79
C SER A 32 2.58 -21.19 -0.51
N ALA A 33 3.23 -20.40 0.35
CA ALA A 33 3.86 -20.88 1.58
C ALA A 33 2.86 -21.07 2.74
N ARG A 34 1.60 -20.64 2.58
CA ARG A 34 0.58 -20.69 3.64
C ARG A 34 -0.69 -21.40 3.18
N HIS A 35 -0.97 -22.54 3.83
CA HIS A 35 -2.22 -23.29 3.65
C HIS A 35 -3.27 -23.01 4.73
N HIS A 36 -2.87 -22.34 5.82
CA HIS A 36 -3.74 -22.00 6.94
C HIS A 36 -3.56 -20.54 7.36
N CYS A 37 -4.62 -19.93 7.89
CA CYS A 37 -4.57 -18.59 8.45
C CYS A 37 -3.58 -18.53 9.61
N SER A 38 -2.63 -17.59 9.56
CA SER A 38 -1.62 -17.43 10.62
C SER A 38 -2.22 -17.05 11.99
N CYS A 39 -3.44 -16.50 12.05
CA CYS A 39 -4.09 -16.12 13.31
C CYS A 39 -5.04 -17.18 13.88
N CYS A 40 -5.85 -17.82 13.05
CA CYS A 40 -6.92 -18.71 13.51
C CYS A 40 -6.81 -20.14 12.98
N THR A 41 -5.70 -20.47 12.32
CA THR A 41 -5.37 -21.78 11.75
C THR A 41 -6.41 -22.36 10.79
N LYS A 42 -7.44 -21.59 10.39
CA LYS A 42 -8.43 -21.98 9.38
C LYS A 42 -7.72 -22.30 8.06
N GLN A 43 -7.98 -23.47 7.50
CA GLN A 43 -7.47 -23.88 6.19
C GLN A 43 -8.00 -22.96 5.09
N PHE A 44 -7.11 -22.56 4.18
CA PHE A 44 -7.47 -21.89 2.95
C PHE A 44 -7.87 -22.92 1.89
N PHE A 45 -9.06 -22.78 1.33
CA PHE A 45 -9.50 -23.57 0.17
C PHE A 45 -9.06 -22.89 -1.12
N LEU A 46 -9.01 -23.65 -2.22
CA LEU A 46 -8.74 -23.09 -3.55
C LEU A 46 -9.79 -21.99 -3.84
N GLY A 47 -9.35 -20.76 -4.09
CA GLY A 47 -10.22 -19.60 -4.28
C GLY A 47 -10.70 -18.90 -2.99
N GLY A 48 -10.36 -19.42 -1.81
CA GLY A 48 -10.56 -18.72 -0.55
C GLY A 48 -9.66 -17.49 -0.47
N GLY A 49 -10.25 -16.30 -0.28
CA GLY A 49 -9.51 -15.03 -0.23
C GLY A 49 -8.43 -15.03 0.85
N LYS A 50 -7.17 -15.21 0.43
CA LYS A 50 -5.98 -14.96 1.23
C LYS A 50 -5.75 -13.46 1.31
N HIS A 51 -5.30 -12.98 2.46
CA HIS A 51 -4.99 -11.58 2.67
C HIS A 51 -3.71 -11.45 3.46
N HIS A 52 -2.87 -10.49 3.11
CA HIS A 52 -1.68 -10.18 3.89
C HIS A 52 -1.98 -9.16 4.98
N CYS A 53 -1.39 -9.37 6.15
CA CYS A 53 -1.28 -8.33 7.16
C CYS A 53 -0.22 -7.32 6.71
N ARG A 54 -0.58 -6.04 6.54
CA ARG A 54 0.38 -5.01 6.08
C ARG A 54 1.46 -4.70 7.13
N ARG A 55 1.25 -5.06 8.40
CA ARG A 55 2.24 -4.86 9.46
C ARG A 55 3.29 -5.97 9.56
N CYS A 56 2.90 -7.25 9.41
CA CYS A 56 3.84 -8.37 9.56
C CYS A 56 4.09 -9.17 8.28
N GLY A 57 3.34 -8.92 7.21
CA GLY A 57 3.49 -9.62 5.93
C GLY A 57 2.91 -11.04 5.87
N ASP A 58 2.38 -11.59 6.96
CA ASP A 58 1.85 -12.98 6.97
C ASP A 58 0.43 -13.09 6.35
N VAL A 59 0.07 -14.31 5.94
CA VAL A 59 -1.19 -14.63 5.26
C VAL A 59 -2.27 -15.01 6.27
N VAL A 60 -3.39 -14.31 6.17
CA VAL A 60 -4.51 -14.34 7.12
C VAL A 60 -5.85 -14.31 6.39
N CYS A 61 -6.90 -14.79 7.05
CA CYS A 61 -8.25 -14.74 6.50
C CYS A 61 -8.90 -13.36 6.70
N LYS A 62 -9.99 -13.08 5.97
CA LYS A 62 -10.70 -11.79 6.01
C LYS A 62 -11.10 -11.37 7.42
N THR A 63 -11.59 -12.32 8.21
CA THR A 63 -12.06 -12.09 9.58
C THR A 63 -10.91 -11.73 10.52
N CYS A 64 -9.74 -12.33 10.33
CA CYS A 64 -8.56 -12.08 11.16
C CYS A 64 -7.80 -10.81 10.77
N ALA A 65 -8.11 -10.20 9.61
CA ALA A 65 -7.42 -9.03 9.08
C ALA A 65 -8.37 -7.85 8.83
N PRO A 66 -8.97 -7.27 9.89
CA PRO A 66 -9.78 -6.07 9.77
C PRO A 66 -8.95 -4.88 9.26
N PHE A 67 -9.65 -3.90 8.71
CA PHE A 67 -9.03 -2.63 8.35
C PHE A 67 -8.72 -1.80 9.61
N ALA A 68 -7.56 -1.16 9.62
CA ALA A 68 -7.08 -0.27 10.66
C ALA A 68 -6.66 1.08 10.05
N PRO A 69 -6.80 2.20 10.79
CA PRO A 69 -6.44 3.51 10.29
C PRO A 69 -4.93 3.64 10.09
N ALA A 70 -4.55 4.32 9.01
CA ALA A 70 -3.17 4.64 8.68
C ALA A 70 -3.03 6.09 8.20
N LEU A 71 -1.86 6.66 8.40
CA LEU A 71 -1.47 7.96 7.83
C LEU A 71 -0.18 7.75 7.04
N LEU A 72 -0.25 7.87 5.73
CA LEU A 72 0.90 7.69 4.83
C LEU A 72 1.29 9.03 4.20
N PRO A 73 2.59 9.30 3.97
CA PRO A 73 3.06 10.60 3.47
C PRO A 73 2.36 11.08 2.19
N VAL A 74 2.22 10.19 1.19
CA VAL A 74 1.65 10.54 -0.14
C VAL A 74 0.12 10.36 -0.19
N VAL A 75 -0.41 9.37 0.53
CA VAL A 75 -1.83 8.99 0.49
C VAL A 75 -2.67 9.83 1.45
N GLY A 76 -2.04 10.38 2.49
CA GLY A 76 -2.73 10.93 3.64
C GLY A 76 -3.43 9.84 4.46
N ARG A 77 -4.57 10.20 5.06
CA ARG A 77 -5.35 9.31 5.92
C ARG A 77 -6.04 8.22 5.09
N THR A 78 -5.80 6.97 5.45
CA THR A 78 -6.35 5.80 4.76
C THR A 78 -6.58 4.64 5.73
N THR A 79 -6.90 3.46 5.21
CA THR A 79 -6.98 2.23 6.00
C THR A 79 -6.19 1.10 5.36
N VAL A 80 -5.58 0.25 6.18
CA VAL A 80 -4.81 -0.93 5.76
C VAL A 80 -5.26 -2.16 6.55
N ARG A 81 -5.08 -3.36 6.00
CA ARG A 81 -5.38 -4.59 6.73
C ARG A 81 -4.29 -4.92 7.72
N VAL A 82 -4.64 -5.07 8.99
CA VAL A 82 -3.71 -5.51 10.05
C VAL A 82 -4.35 -6.66 10.80
N CYS A 83 -3.59 -7.73 11.00
CA CYS A 83 -4.10 -8.90 11.68
C CYS A 83 -4.38 -8.61 13.16
N GLN A 84 -5.32 -9.35 13.74
CA GLN A 84 -5.70 -9.19 15.14
C GLN A 84 -4.51 -9.33 16.10
N SER A 85 -3.58 -10.24 15.83
CA SER A 85 -2.36 -10.42 16.64
C SER A 85 -1.48 -9.17 16.64
N CYS A 86 -1.23 -8.56 15.48
CA CYS A 86 -0.47 -7.31 15.38
C CYS A 86 -1.17 -6.18 16.14
N ARG A 87 -2.49 -6.02 15.98
CA ARG A 87 -3.27 -4.99 16.69
C ARG A 87 -3.22 -5.17 18.21
N ALA A 88 -3.28 -6.40 18.70
CA ALA A 88 -3.19 -6.70 20.13
C ALA A 88 -1.82 -6.31 20.70
N ILE A 89 -0.74 -6.63 19.97
CA ILE A 89 0.63 -6.23 20.34
C ILE A 89 0.73 -4.70 20.37
N ASP A 90 0.29 -4.01 19.31
CA ASP A 90 0.43 -2.55 19.22
C ASP A 90 -0.41 -1.79 20.23
N ALA A 91 -1.57 -2.33 20.59
CA ALA A 91 -2.42 -1.74 21.62
C ALA A 91 -1.82 -1.89 23.03
N ALA A 92 -0.95 -2.90 23.23
CA ALA A 92 -0.28 -3.17 24.49
C ALA A 92 1.05 -2.41 24.66
N LEU A 93 1.62 -1.84 23.59
CA LEU A 93 2.87 -1.08 23.67
C LEU A 93 2.64 0.35 24.21
N PRO A 94 3.43 0.81 25.19
CA PRO A 94 3.42 2.19 25.65
C PRO A 94 3.95 3.14 24.57
N GLU A 95 3.46 4.38 24.54
CA GLU A 95 3.72 5.40 23.49
C GLU A 95 5.19 5.82 23.31
N SER A 96 6.11 5.37 24.15
CA SER A 96 7.41 6.00 24.35
C SER A 96 8.60 5.41 23.57
N HIS A 97 8.41 4.48 22.63
CA HIS A 97 9.53 3.78 21.95
C HIS A 97 9.66 4.06 20.44
N PHE A 98 9.26 5.24 19.96
CA PHE A 98 9.26 5.58 18.52
C PHE A 98 10.20 6.72 18.10
N LEU A 99 11.04 7.26 19.00
CA LEU A 99 11.95 8.38 18.67
C LEU A 99 13.44 8.08 18.88
N ASP A 100 13.84 6.81 18.97
CA ASP A 100 15.27 6.46 19.15
C ASP A 100 15.96 5.97 17.87
N ASP A 101 15.24 5.80 16.76
CA ASP A 101 15.81 5.23 15.51
C ASP A 101 15.99 6.26 14.38
N LEU A 102 15.99 7.56 14.71
CA LEU A 102 16.21 8.66 13.76
C LEU A 102 17.43 9.54 14.08
N SER A 103 18.30 9.15 15.02
CA SER A 103 19.48 9.95 15.37
C SER A 103 20.82 9.44 14.79
N SER A 104 20.83 8.61 13.75
CA SER A 104 22.11 8.15 13.17
C SER A 104 22.05 7.85 11.67
N SER A 105 21.95 8.87 10.84
CA SER A 105 23.00 9.26 9.88
C SER A 105 22.47 10.33 8.91
N GLU A 106 23.29 11.34 8.65
CA GLU A 106 23.06 12.39 7.67
C GLU A 106 23.35 11.81 6.28
N ASP A 107 22.34 11.34 5.54
CA ASP A 107 22.51 10.92 4.14
C ASP A 107 21.25 11.27 3.33
N ASP A 108 21.39 12.05 2.25
CA ASP A 108 20.30 12.61 1.41
C ASP A 108 19.51 11.57 0.57
N ASP A 109 19.77 10.26 0.73
CA ASP A 109 19.22 9.18 -0.12
C ASP A 109 17.92 8.52 0.40
N VAL A 110 17.41 8.91 1.58
CA VAL A 110 16.31 8.18 2.26
C VAL A 110 14.91 8.54 1.74
N GLU A 111 14.72 9.75 1.17
CA GLU A 111 13.41 10.24 0.73
C GLU A 111 12.90 9.51 -0.54
N GLU A 112 13.80 9.17 -1.47
CA GLU A 112 13.45 8.44 -2.70
C GLU A 112 12.98 7.01 -2.41
N LEU A 113 13.58 6.37 -1.40
CA LEU A 113 13.17 5.05 -0.91
C LEU A 113 11.81 5.09 -0.18
N LEU A 114 11.50 6.19 0.51
CA LEU A 114 10.20 6.39 1.14
C LEU A 114 9.10 6.65 0.11
N GLN A 115 9.43 7.36 -0.98
CA GLN A 115 8.56 7.52 -2.14
C GLN A 115 8.24 6.15 -2.77
N GLU A 116 9.25 5.35 -3.10
CA GLU A 116 9.07 4.00 -3.70
C GLU A 116 8.30 3.06 -2.75
N LYS A 117 8.60 3.10 -1.44
CA LYS A 117 7.89 2.31 -0.42
C LYS A 117 6.43 2.74 -0.27
N SER A 118 6.13 4.02 -0.41
CA SER A 118 4.75 4.53 -0.37
C SER A 118 3.95 4.14 -1.61
N GLU A 119 4.58 4.12 -2.79
CA GLU A 119 3.98 3.66 -4.05
C GLU A 119 3.72 2.15 -4.03
N MET A 120 4.66 1.35 -3.51
CA MET A 120 4.48 -0.11 -3.37
C MET A 120 3.37 -0.52 -2.37
N LEU A 121 2.95 0.36 -1.46
CA LEU A 121 1.82 0.11 -0.55
C LEU A 121 0.46 0.48 -1.17
N LEU A 122 0.45 1.32 -2.20
CA LEU A 122 -0.74 1.76 -2.95
C LEU A 122 -1.13 0.80 -4.08
N PHE A 123 -0.17 0.07 -4.63
CA PHE A 123 -0.39 -0.88 -5.72
C PHE A 123 -0.29 -2.34 -5.22
N ASN A 124 -1.32 -2.79 -4.51
CA ASN A 124 -1.78 -4.18 -4.70
C ASN A 124 -3.23 -4.13 -5.18
N PRO A 125 -3.46 -3.72 -6.43
CA PRO A 125 -4.80 -3.49 -6.89
C PRO A 125 -5.46 -4.85 -7.06
N SER A 126 -6.76 -4.94 -6.73
CA SER A 126 -7.56 -6.05 -7.25
C SER A 126 -7.28 -6.19 -8.76
N HIS A 127 -7.34 -7.39 -9.31
CA HIS A 127 -7.12 -7.65 -10.75
C HIS A 127 -7.87 -6.62 -11.64
N ASP A 128 -9.07 -6.22 -11.22
CA ASP A 128 -9.89 -5.18 -11.85
C ASP A 128 -9.28 -3.77 -11.91
N VAL A 129 -8.43 -3.39 -10.96
CA VAL A 129 -7.82 -2.07 -10.87
C VAL A 129 -6.51 -2.04 -11.67
N MET A 130 -5.74 -3.13 -11.73
CA MET A 130 -4.61 -3.26 -12.66
C MET A 130 -5.08 -3.17 -14.11
N ALA A 131 -6.16 -3.87 -14.47
CA ALA A 131 -6.75 -3.83 -15.81
C ALA A 131 -7.17 -2.42 -16.26
N ARG A 132 -7.68 -1.59 -15.33
CA ARG A 132 -8.05 -0.19 -15.62
C ARG A 132 -6.84 0.74 -15.75
N ILE A 133 -5.75 0.45 -15.04
CA ILE A 133 -4.50 1.23 -15.13
C ILE A 133 -3.76 0.88 -16.42
N GLU A 134 -3.67 -0.39 -16.80
CA GLU A 134 -3.15 -0.82 -18.10
C GLU A 134 -3.93 -0.18 -19.25
N MET A 135 -5.27 -0.15 -19.16
CA MET A 135 -6.09 0.54 -20.17
C MET A 135 -5.79 2.05 -20.25
N LYS A 136 -5.49 2.70 -19.12
CA LYS A 136 -5.12 4.13 -19.07
C LYS A 136 -3.70 4.39 -19.57
N LEU A 137 -2.75 3.51 -19.26
CA LEU A 137 -1.36 3.59 -19.75
C LEU A 137 -1.30 3.32 -21.25
N ASN A 138 -2.06 2.33 -21.76
CA ASN A 138 -2.14 2.03 -23.18
C ASN A 138 -2.83 3.17 -23.96
N LYS A 139 -3.83 3.84 -23.36
CA LYS A 139 -4.45 5.04 -23.93
C LYS A 139 -3.47 6.23 -23.99
N LYS A 140 -2.65 6.45 -22.96
CA LYS A 140 -1.61 7.49 -22.96
C LYS A 140 -0.55 7.22 -24.04
N LYS A 141 -0.11 5.96 -24.17
CA LYS A 141 0.86 5.54 -25.20
C LYS A 141 0.33 5.73 -26.63
N LEU A 142 -0.99 5.57 -26.84
CA LEU A 142 -1.64 5.88 -28.12
C LEU A 142 -1.72 7.38 -28.41
N VAL A 143 -1.97 8.22 -27.40
CA VAL A 143 -2.01 9.69 -27.55
C VAL A 143 -0.61 10.23 -27.86
N GLU A 144 0.41 9.76 -27.15
CA GLU A 144 1.80 10.17 -27.32
C GLU A 144 2.37 9.77 -28.69
N CYS A 145 1.97 8.60 -29.23
CA CYS A 145 2.36 8.20 -30.58
C CYS A 145 1.69 9.05 -31.68
N CYS A 146 0.50 9.60 -31.41
CA CYS A 146 -0.19 10.54 -32.30
C CYS A 146 0.42 11.94 -32.27
N GLU A 147 0.87 12.40 -31.11
CA GLU A 147 1.52 13.71 -30.97
C GLU A 147 2.93 13.70 -31.60
N ASN A 148 3.68 12.60 -31.44
CA ASN A 148 5.03 12.46 -31.97
C ASN A 148 5.10 12.16 -33.49
N ASN A 149 3.98 11.78 -34.12
CA ASN A 149 3.88 11.60 -35.57
C ASN A 149 3.15 12.75 -36.28
N ARG A 150 2.94 13.91 -35.63
CA ARG A 150 2.36 15.07 -36.31
C ARG A 150 3.37 15.61 -37.34
N PRO A 151 3.07 15.58 -38.66
CA PRO A 151 3.98 16.08 -39.67
C PRO A 151 4.16 17.59 -39.50
N THR A 152 5.41 18.03 -39.27
CA THR A 152 5.76 19.45 -39.25
C THR A 152 5.74 19.96 -40.69
N SER A 153 4.68 20.66 -41.08
CA SER A 153 4.63 21.38 -42.35
C SER A 153 5.58 22.59 -42.29
N ALA A 154 6.81 22.40 -42.75
CA ALA A 154 7.73 23.51 -43.01
C ALA A 154 7.54 24.00 -44.45
N SER A 155 7.03 25.23 -44.54
CA SER A 155 6.94 26.08 -45.73
C SER A 155 8.21 26.04 -46.58
N SER A 156 8.09 25.85 -47.89
CA SER A 156 9.12 26.19 -48.85
C SER A 156 8.51 27.05 -49.95
N THR A 157 9.02 28.27 -50.02
CA THR A 157 8.62 29.37 -50.88
C THR A 157 8.81 29.04 -52.35
N ALA A 158 7.79 29.34 -53.16
CA ALA A 158 7.91 29.36 -54.61
C ALA A 158 8.78 30.54 -55.06
N SER A 159 9.77 30.28 -55.90
CA SER A 159 10.39 31.30 -56.75
C SER A 159 10.57 30.72 -58.15
N MET A 160 10.09 31.51 -59.10
CA MET A 160 10.02 31.26 -60.53
C MET A 160 11.33 31.66 -61.22
N ALA A 161 11.81 30.86 -62.18
CA ALA A 161 12.64 31.33 -63.30
C ALA A 161 12.63 30.32 -64.47
N SER A 162 11.99 30.76 -65.56
CA SER A 162 12.31 30.65 -66.99
C SER A 162 12.99 29.42 -67.59
N THR A 163 12.32 28.84 -68.59
CA THR A 163 12.69 28.92 -70.03
C THR A 163 11.42 28.84 -70.87
#